data_AF-A0A397FCL4-F1
#
_entry.id   AF-A0A397FCL4-F1
#
_cell.length_a   1.000
_cell.length_b   1.000
_cell.length_c   1.000
_cell.angle_alpha   90.00
_cell.angle_beta   90.00
_cell.angle_gamma   90.00
#
_symmetry.space_group_name_H-M   'P 1'
#
loop_
_entity.id
_entity.type
_entity.pdbx_description
1 polymer ?
#
loop_
_entity_poly.entity_id
_entity_poly.type
_entity_poly.pdbx_seq_one_letter_code
_entity_poly.pdbx_strand_id
1 'polypeptide(L)'
;MQSLKEHQRQLKHRLEREKQKEEKLHEELQGLRAEAGLREDLEIHRIDDKLARLENANLQRQKVLGSRDRDCMRAFEWVQKNSAMFQRKVWGPIALEVQLTDRLYAKYLEDTLQNYVLTSFVVECREDYNTMLRELNEGSQRLGVNVLQLDEGRIKPFQRPYSASQIKSFQENLGMT
;
A
#
# COMPACT_ATOMS: atom_id res chain seq x y z
N MET A 1 -34.69 -20.58 -66.92
CA MET A 1 -34.87 -21.43 -65.72
C MET A 1 -33.58 -22.11 -65.22
N GLN A 2 -32.65 -22.57 -66.08
CA GLN A 2 -31.37 -23.18 -65.62
C GLN A 2 -30.44 -22.22 -64.87
N SER A 3 -30.23 -21.00 -65.37
CA SER A 3 -29.39 -19.97 -64.73
C SER A 3 -29.85 -19.62 -63.29
N LEU A 4 -31.16 -19.62 -63.03
CA LEU A 4 -31.72 -19.34 -61.72
C LEU A 4 -31.41 -20.45 -60.70
N LYS A 5 -31.44 -21.72 -61.15
CA LYS A 5 -31.10 -22.89 -60.31
C LYS A 5 -29.61 -22.90 -59.94
N GLU A 6 -28.77 -22.45 -60.88
CA GLU A 6 -27.33 -22.36 -60.69
C GLU A 6 -26.96 -21.23 -59.71
N HIS A 7 -27.64 -20.08 -59.82
CA HIS A 7 -27.54 -18.99 -58.85
C HIS A 7 -28.01 -19.42 -57.44
N GLN A 8 -29.13 -20.15 -57.34
CA GLN A 8 -29.58 -20.72 -56.06
C GLN A 8 -28.55 -21.67 -55.44
N ARG A 9 -27.88 -22.49 -56.27
CA ARG A 9 -26.81 -23.40 -55.81
C ARG A 9 -25.59 -22.62 -55.29
N GLN A 10 -25.18 -21.56 -55.98
CA GLN A 10 -24.08 -20.70 -55.53
C GLN A 10 -24.41 -19.93 -54.25
N LEU A 11 -25.65 -19.45 -54.09
CA LEU A 11 -26.10 -18.79 -52.86
C LEU A 11 -26.10 -19.75 -51.67
N LYS A 12 -26.59 -20.98 -51.85
CA LYS A 12 -26.51 -22.02 -50.81
C LYS A 12 -25.07 -22.31 -50.40
N HIS A 13 -24.16 -22.45 -51.36
CA HIS A 13 -22.75 -22.71 -51.05
C HIS A 13 -22.07 -21.53 -50.34
N ARG A 14 -22.45 -20.29 -50.66
CA ARG A 14 -21.98 -19.09 -49.93
C ARG A 14 -22.52 -19.04 -48.51
N LEU A 15 -23.82 -19.31 -48.32
CA LEU A 15 -24.45 -19.37 -47.01
C LEU A 15 -23.77 -20.41 -46.11
N GLU A 16 -23.45 -21.59 -46.66
CA GLU A 16 -22.75 -22.64 -45.92
C GLU A 16 -21.34 -22.22 -45.48
N ARG A 17 -20.61 -21.52 -46.35
CA ARG A 17 -19.28 -20.98 -46.02
C ARG A 17 -19.34 -19.91 -44.94
N GLU A 18 -20.33 -19.02 -45.00
CA GLU A 18 -20.50 -17.99 -43.96
C GLU A 18 -20.89 -18.61 -42.63
N LYS A 19 -21.77 -19.62 -42.61
CA LYS A 19 -22.08 -20.40 -41.39
C LYS A 19 -20.84 -21.05 -40.79
N GLN A 20 -20.01 -21.70 -41.60
CA GLN A 20 -18.76 -22.32 -41.13
C GLN A 20 -17.77 -21.29 -40.57
N LYS A 21 -17.73 -20.07 -41.13
CA LYS A 21 -16.91 -18.98 -40.59
C LYS A 21 -17.47 -18.48 -39.26
N GLU A 22 -18.78 -18.31 -39.17
CA GLU A 22 -19.45 -17.85 -37.95
C GLU A 22 -19.23 -18.84 -36.79
N GLU A 23 -19.31 -20.14 -37.06
CA GLU A 23 -19.02 -21.20 -36.09
C GLU A 23 -17.57 -21.16 -35.61
N LYS A 24 -16.60 -21.04 -36.53
CA LYS A 24 -15.18 -20.87 -36.17
C LYS A 24 -14.92 -19.61 -35.35
N LEU A 25 -15.51 -18.47 -35.73
CA LEU A 25 -15.37 -17.22 -35.00
C LEU A 25 -15.97 -17.35 -33.59
N HIS A 26 -17.06 -18.09 -33.45
CA HIS A 26 -17.69 -18.35 -32.17
C HIS A 26 -16.81 -19.20 -31.26
N GLU A 27 -16.19 -20.26 -31.79
CA GLU A 27 -15.22 -21.09 -31.07
C GLU A 27 -13.99 -20.26 -30.65
N GLU A 28 -13.42 -19.44 -31.54
CA GLU A 28 -12.30 -18.55 -31.22
C GLU A 28 -12.65 -17.53 -30.13
N LEU A 29 -13.84 -16.91 -30.21
CA LEU A 29 -14.31 -15.98 -29.18
C LEU A 29 -14.52 -16.66 -27.82
N GLN A 30 -15.03 -17.90 -27.80
CA GLN A 30 -15.16 -18.67 -26.57
C GLN A 30 -13.79 -19.01 -25.99
N GLY A 31 -12.83 -19.43 -26.82
CA GLY A 31 -11.46 -19.70 -26.41
C GLY A 31 -10.78 -18.47 -25.81
N LEU A 32 -10.86 -17.32 -26.50
CA LEU A 32 -10.31 -16.06 -26.01
C LEU A 32 -10.95 -15.59 -24.68
N ARG A 33 -12.27 -15.78 -24.52
CA ARG A 33 -12.95 -15.46 -23.26
C ARG A 33 -12.52 -16.38 -22.12
N ALA A 34 -12.33 -17.67 -22.39
CA ALA A 34 -11.86 -18.62 -21.39
C ALA A 34 -10.41 -18.31 -20.96
N GLU A 35 -9.53 -18.00 -21.92
CA GLU A 35 -8.16 -17.58 -21.63
C GLU A 35 -8.09 -16.26 -20.84
N ALA A 36 -8.92 -15.28 -21.21
CA ALA A 36 -9.03 -14.01 -20.49
C ALA A 36 -9.51 -14.23 -19.04
N GLY A 37 -10.55 -15.04 -18.84
CA GLY A 37 -11.05 -15.39 -17.51
C GLY A 37 -10.00 -16.10 -16.65
N LEU A 38 -9.31 -17.09 -17.21
CA LEU A 38 -8.23 -17.78 -16.50
C LEU A 38 -7.10 -16.82 -16.09
N ARG A 39 -6.74 -15.87 -16.96
CA ARG A 39 -5.72 -14.87 -16.64
C ARG A 39 -6.16 -13.92 -15.52
N GLU A 40 -7.41 -13.50 -15.53
CA GLU A 40 -7.99 -12.68 -14.46
C GLU A 40 -7.98 -13.42 -13.12
N ASP A 41 -8.40 -14.68 -13.10
CA ASP A 41 -8.40 -15.52 -11.90
C ASP A 41 -6.97 -15.69 -11.33
N LEU A 42 -5.98 -15.92 -12.19
CA LEU A 42 -4.58 -16.02 -11.78
C LEU A 42 -4.04 -14.70 -11.19
N GLU A 43 -4.42 -13.55 -11.77
CA GLU A 43 -4.03 -12.24 -11.25
C GLU A 43 -4.71 -11.96 -9.91
N ILE A 44 -6.00 -12.30 -9.74
CA ILE A 44 -6.72 -12.20 -8.46
C ILE A 44 -6.01 -13.03 -7.40
N HIS A 45 -5.75 -14.32 -7.67
CA HIS A 45 -5.04 -15.19 -6.73
C HIS A 45 -3.65 -14.66 -6.36
N ARG A 46 -2.91 -14.12 -7.33
CA ARG A 46 -1.60 -13.51 -7.08
C ARG A 46 -1.68 -12.28 -6.17
N ILE A 47 -2.72 -11.46 -6.33
CA ILE A 47 -2.97 -10.29 -5.51
C ILE A 47 -3.38 -10.71 -4.09
N ASP A 48 -4.25 -11.71 -3.96
CA ASP A 48 -4.67 -12.26 -2.66
C ASP A 48 -3.51 -12.85 -1.89
N ASP A 49 -2.66 -13.64 -2.55
CA ASP A 49 -1.43 -14.18 -1.96
C ASP A 49 -0.50 -13.07 -1.47
N LYS A 50 -0.38 -11.99 -2.25
CA LYS A 50 0.44 -10.84 -1.88
C LYS A 50 -0.17 -10.11 -0.67
N LEU A 51 -1.49 -9.94 -0.63
CA LEU A 51 -2.20 -9.33 0.47
C LEU A 51 -2.01 -10.13 1.76
N ALA A 52 -2.24 -11.44 1.72
CA ALA A 52 -2.06 -12.33 2.86
C ALA A 52 -0.63 -12.28 3.43
N ARG A 53 0.39 -12.21 2.56
CA ARG A 53 1.79 -12.03 2.99
C ARG A 53 2.02 -10.70 3.69
N LEU A 54 1.45 -9.61 3.18
CA LEU A 54 1.57 -8.27 3.79
C LEU A 54 0.87 -8.21 5.15
N GLU A 55 -0.32 -8.79 5.27
CA GLU A 55 -1.06 -8.88 6.53
C GLU A 55 -0.29 -9.68 7.57
N ASN A 56 0.28 -10.83 7.18
CA ASN A 56 1.09 -11.65 8.07
C ASN A 56 2.32 -10.87 8.59
N ALA A 57 3.04 -10.19 7.69
CA ALA A 57 4.19 -9.37 8.06
C ALA A 57 3.79 -8.22 9.02
N ASN A 58 2.65 -7.57 8.78
CA ASN A 58 2.10 -6.55 9.68
C ASN A 58 1.80 -7.11 11.08
N LEU A 59 1.12 -8.27 11.16
CA LEU A 59 0.84 -8.92 12.43
C LEU A 59 2.12 -9.31 13.18
N GLN A 60 3.14 -9.78 12.47
CA GLN A 60 4.44 -10.09 13.07
C GLN A 60 5.11 -8.82 13.63
N ARG A 61 5.09 -7.71 12.89
CA ARG A 61 5.63 -6.43 13.36
C ARG A 61 4.89 -5.91 14.59
N GLN A 62 3.57 -5.98 14.60
CA GLN A 62 2.74 -5.62 15.77
C GLN A 62 3.08 -6.47 17.00
N LYS A 63 3.25 -7.79 16.84
CA LYS A 63 3.66 -8.68 17.94
C LYS A 63 5.04 -8.32 18.49
N VAL A 64 6.02 -8.07 17.63
CA VAL A 64 7.37 -7.67 18.04
C VAL A 64 7.31 -6.34 18.78
N LEU A 65 6.59 -5.35 18.24
CA LEU A 65 6.45 -4.04 18.88
C LEU A 65 5.75 -4.16 20.24
N GLY A 66 4.64 -4.89 20.33
CA GLY A 66 3.90 -5.10 21.58
C GLY A 66 4.67 -5.86 22.66
N SER A 67 5.62 -6.71 22.26
CA SER A 67 6.52 -7.36 23.23
C SER A 67 7.50 -6.36 23.88
N ARG A 68 7.84 -5.27 23.19
CA ARG A 68 8.79 -4.24 23.65
C ARG A 68 8.09 -3.05 24.31
N ASP A 69 6.96 -2.63 23.75
CA ASP A 69 6.19 -1.48 24.21
C ASP A 69 4.69 -1.81 24.17
N ARG A 70 4.17 -2.23 25.32
CA ARG A 70 2.76 -2.59 25.48
C ARG A 70 1.84 -1.37 25.41
N ASP A 71 2.29 -0.22 25.89
CA ASP A 71 1.45 0.98 25.91
C ASP A 71 1.30 1.57 24.51
N CYS A 72 2.35 1.52 23.69
CA CYS A 72 2.28 1.85 22.28
C CYS A 72 1.25 0.99 21.53
N MET A 73 1.24 -0.33 21.73
CA MET A 73 0.26 -1.20 21.09
C MET A 73 -1.16 -1.00 21.61
N ARG A 74 -1.34 -0.72 22.90
CA ARG A 74 -2.65 -0.37 23.46
C ARG A 74 -3.17 0.94 22.87
N ALA A 75 -2.31 1.94 22.72
CA ALA A 75 -2.66 3.20 22.05
C ALA A 75 -3.02 2.95 20.57
N PHE A 76 -2.24 2.11 19.87
CA PHE A 76 -2.52 1.74 18.48
C PHE A 76 -3.90 1.10 18.32
N GLU A 77 -4.22 0.10 19.14
CA GLU A 77 -5.53 -0.55 19.12
C GLU A 77 -6.67 0.44 19.44
N TRP A 78 -6.44 1.35 20.38
CA TRP A 78 -7.42 2.37 20.74
C TRP A 78 -7.66 3.35 19.58
N VAL A 79 -6.60 3.82 18.90
CA VAL A 79 -6.72 4.70 17.72
C VAL A 79 -7.51 4.00 16.61
N GLN A 80 -7.24 2.72 16.34
CA GLN A 80 -7.95 1.96 15.32
C GLN A 80 -9.44 1.81 15.64
N LYS A 81 -9.80 1.57 16.92
CA LYS A 81 -11.19 1.43 17.36
C LYS A 81 -11.96 2.76 17.37
N ASN A 82 -11.25 3.88 17.56
CA ASN A 82 -11.84 5.21 17.71
C ASN A 82 -11.51 6.13 16.54
N SER A 83 -11.23 5.58 15.35
CA SER A 83 -10.84 6.35 14.16
C SER A 83 -11.87 7.41 13.78
N ALA A 84 -13.15 7.17 14.04
CA ALA A 84 -14.25 8.11 13.79
C ALA A 84 -14.25 9.35 14.72
N MET A 85 -13.49 9.35 15.81
CA MET A 85 -13.35 10.52 16.70
C MET A 85 -12.39 11.57 16.15
N PHE A 86 -11.54 11.18 15.19
CA PHE A 86 -10.55 12.06 14.59
C PHE A 86 -11.10 12.72 13.33
N GLN A 87 -10.74 13.97 13.12
CA GLN A 87 -11.09 14.72 11.92
C GLN A 87 -10.26 14.28 10.72
N ARG A 88 -9.03 13.83 10.97
CA ARG A 88 -8.08 13.37 9.95
C ARG A 88 -7.47 12.02 10.34
N LYS A 89 -6.69 11.47 9.40
CA LYS A 89 -5.98 10.22 9.65
C LYS A 89 -4.92 10.44 10.73
N VAL A 90 -4.97 9.59 11.75
CA VAL A 90 -3.87 9.42 12.70
C VAL A 90 -2.90 8.39 12.12
N TRP A 91 -1.63 8.76 12.02
CA TRP A 91 -0.56 7.90 11.54
C TRP A 91 0.19 7.29 12.71
N GLY A 92 0.59 6.04 12.57
CA GLY A 92 1.55 5.43 13.48
C GLY A 92 1.03 4.22 14.26
N PRO A 93 1.87 3.68 15.17
CA PRO A 93 3.21 4.19 15.52
C PRO A 93 4.18 4.15 14.32
N ILE A 94 5.13 5.09 14.25
CA ILE A 94 6.04 5.28 13.10
C ILE A 94 6.69 3.95 12.66
N ALA A 95 7.06 3.09 13.60
CA ALA A 95 7.63 1.77 13.35
C ALA A 95 6.76 0.84 12.46
N LEU A 96 5.43 1.01 12.47
CA LEU A 96 4.52 0.22 11.65
C LEU A 96 4.26 0.86 10.27
N GLU A 97 4.37 2.18 10.17
CA GLU A 97 4.16 2.94 8.93
C GLU A 97 5.38 2.90 8.01
N VAL A 98 6.60 2.87 8.57
CA VAL A 98 7.84 2.85 7.80
C VAL A 98 8.09 1.46 7.21
N GLN A 99 8.31 1.40 5.90
CA GLN A 99 8.73 0.21 5.17
C GLN A 99 9.99 0.52 4.38
N LEU A 100 11.04 -0.25 4.62
CA LEU A 100 12.33 -0.11 3.96
C LEU A 100 12.59 -1.35 3.11
N THR A 101 13.13 -1.12 1.91
CA THR A 101 13.47 -2.18 0.96
C THR A 101 14.77 -2.90 1.34
N ASP A 102 15.73 -2.17 1.93
CA ASP A 102 17.04 -2.69 2.31
C ASP A 102 17.16 -2.84 3.83
N ARG A 103 17.66 -4.00 4.27
CA ARG A 103 17.95 -4.29 5.68
C ARG A 103 19.06 -3.40 6.23
N LEU A 104 20.02 -3.00 5.41
CA LEU A 104 21.09 -2.10 5.83
C LEU A 104 20.54 -0.73 6.20
N TYR A 105 19.62 -0.20 5.38
CA TYR A 105 18.94 1.07 5.69
C TYR A 105 18.02 0.94 6.90
N ALA A 106 17.37 -0.21 7.09
CA ALA A 106 16.60 -0.47 8.31
C ALA A 106 17.48 -0.44 9.55
N LYS A 107 18.65 -1.08 9.49
CA LYS A 107 19.63 -1.03 10.58
C LYS A 107 20.05 0.40 10.90
N TYR A 108 20.39 1.21 9.89
CA TYR A 108 20.76 2.60 10.13
C TYR A 108 19.60 3.41 10.73
N LEU A 109 18.38 3.21 10.25
CA LEU A 109 17.22 3.92 10.79
C LEU A 109 16.95 3.55 12.25
N GLU A 110 16.99 2.25 12.58
CA GLU A 110 16.81 1.75 13.96
C GLU A 110 17.95 2.17 14.89
N ASP A 111 19.20 2.19 14.42
CA ASP A 111 20.36 2.59 15.22
C ASP A 111 20.43 4.13 15.41
N THR A 112 19.88 4.92 14.47
CA THR A 112 19.92 6.39 14.53
C THR A 112 18.73 7.00 15.28
N LEU A 113 17.54 6.41 15.14
CA LEU A 113 16.33 6.94 15.77
C LEU A 113 16.14 6.37 17.17
N GLN A 114 15.83 7.24 18.11
CA GLN A 114 15.49 6.82 19.46
C GLN A 114 14.13 6.10 19.48
N ASN A 115 13.98 5.10 20.35
CA ASN A 115 12.76 4.29 20.44
C ASN A 115 11.48 5.12 20.57
N TYR A 116 11.50 6.20 21.36
CA TYR A 116 10.33 7.05 21.55
C TYR A 116 9.84 7.69 20.24
N VAL A 117 10.75 7.96 19.28
CA VAL A 117 10.39 8.45 17.95
C VAL A 117 9.68 7.35 17.17
N LEU A 118 10.23 6.14 17.16
CA LEU A 118 9.64 5.00 16.46
C LEU A 118 8.26 4.59 17.01
N THR A 119 8.03 4.78 18.32
CA THR A 119 6.74 4.52 18.98
C THR A 119 5.79 5.73 18.97
N SER A 120 6.18 6.84 18.34
CA SER A 120 5.35 8.04 18.26
C SER A 120 4.18 7.87 17.27
N PHE A 121 3.07 8.53 17.58
CA PHE A 121 1.97 8.76 16.65
C PHE A 121 2.08 10.14 16.01
N VAL A 122 1.55 10.30 14.81
CA VAL A 122 1.54 11.56 14.08
C VAL A 122 0.10 11.95 13.73
N VAL A 123 -0.28 13.17 14.08
CA VAL A 123 -1.61 13.74 13.82
C VAL A 123 -1.49 14.95 12.89
N GLU A 124 -2.50 15.15 12.05
CA GLU A 124 -2.47 16.17 11.00
C GLU A 124 -3.04 17.53 11.40
N CYS A 125 -3.74 17.62 12.53
CA CYS A 125 -4.30 18.86 13.06
C CYS A 125 -4.23 18.92 14.59
N ARG A 126 -4.47 20.11 15.14
CA ARG A 126 -4.38 20.39 16.57
C ARG A 126 -5.56 19.79 17.34
N GLU A 127 -6.72 19.71 16.71
CA GLU A 127 -7.94 19.15 17.28
C GLU A 127 -7.72 17.67 17.59
N ASP A 128 -7.19 16.91 16.63
CA ASP A 128 -6.86 15.49 16.79
C ASP A 128 -5.75 15.27 17.81
N TYR A 129 -4.75 16.16 17.85
CA TYR A 129 -3.73 16.16 18.91
C TYR A 129 -4.35 16.28 20.31
N ASN A 130 -5.26 17.23 20.51
CA ASN A 130 -5.92 17.44 21.79
C ASN A 130 -6.84 16.26 22.16
N THR A 131 -7.57 15.70 21.19
CA THR A 131 -8.41 14.51 21.40
C THR A 131 -7.54 13.33 21.84
N MET A 132 -6.45 13.06 21.11
CA MET A 132 -5.53 11.98 21.46
C MET A 132 -4.88 12.18 22.82
N LEU A 133 -4.41 13.40 23.13
CA LEU A 133 -3.78 13.70 24.41
C LEU A 133 -4.75 13.50 25.58
N ARG A 134 -6.00 13.93 25.42
CA ARG A 134 -7.06 13.78 26.42
C ARG A 134 -7.34 12.30 26.69
N GLU A 135 -7.73 11.57 25.66
CA GLU A 135 -8.19 10.19 25.79
C GLU A 135 -7.07 9.23 26.22
N LEU A 136 -5.82 9.48 25.80
CA LEU A 136 -4.68 8.62 26.15
C LEU A 136 -4.03 8.98 27.49
N ASN A 137 -4.24 10.21 28.02
CA ASN A 137 -3.68 10.62 29.32
C ASN A 137 -4.71 10.70 30.47
N GLU A 138 -6.01 10.59 30.20
CA GLU A 138 -7.04 10.63 31.25
C GLU A 138 -7.22 9.26 31.94
N GLY A 139 -7.43 9.30 33.27
CA GLY A 139 -7.76 8.14 34.10
C GLY A 139 -6.57 7.31 34.62
N SER A 140 -6.88 6.15 35.19
CA SER A 140 -5.93 5.25 35.88
C SER A 140 -5.03 4.42 34.93
N GLN A 141 -5.19 4.58 33.62
CA GLN A 141 -4.49 3.83 32.57
C GLN A 141 -3.80 4.74 31.55
N ARG A 142 -3.16 5.81 32.05
CA ARG A 142 -2.35 6.71 31.22
C ARG A 142 -1.34 5.94 30.37
N LEU A 143 -1.41 6.14 29.06
CA LEU A 143 -0.51 5.51 28.08
C LEU A 143 0.66 6.44 27.80
N GLY A 144 1.89 5.97 28.03
CA GLY A 144 3.11 6.74 27.84
C GLY A 144 3.54 6.88 26.38
N VAL A 145 2.65 7.34 25.50
CA VAL A 145 2.94 7.48 24.06
C VAL A 145 3.24 8.93 23.67
N ASN A 146 4.18 9.08 22.74
CA ASN A 146 4.50 10.38 22.16
C ASN A 146 3.58 10.68 20.96
N VAL A 147 3.16 11.93 20.83
CA VAL A 147 2.31 12.38 19.74
C VAL A 147 2.98 13.58 19.08
N LEU A 148 3.14 13.52 17.76
CA LEU A 148 3.71 14.57 16.93
C LEU A 148 2.60 15.22 16.13
N GLN A 149 2.51 16.54 16.18
CA GLN A 149 1.55 17.29 15.39
C GLN A 149 2.23 17.83 14.11
N LEU A 150 1.61 17.62 12.96
CA LEU A 150 1.98 18.28 11.71
C LEU A 150 1.23 19.61 11.56
N ASP A 151 1.91 20.60 10.98
CA ASP A 151 1.32 21.91 10.64
C ASP A 151 0.29 21.73 9.51
N GLU A 152 -0.98 21.56 9.85
CA GLU A 152 -2.12 21.39 8.92
C GLU A 152 -1.95 20.24 7.90
N GLY A 153 -1.17 19.21 8.23
CA GLY A 153 -0.85 18.10 7.32
C GLY A 153 0.16 18.46 6.23
N ARG A 154 0.85 19.60 6.33
CA ARG A 154 1.90 20.02 5.40
C ARG A 154 3.28 19.78 5.99
N ILE A 155 4.11 19.04 5.25
CA ILE A 155 5.53 18.87 5.57
C ILE A 155 6.28 20.03 4.90
N LYS A 156 7.00 20.83 5.70
CA LYS A 156 7.91 21.84 5.16
C LYS A 156 9.02 21.11 4.37
N PRO A 157 9.41 21.60 3.18
CA PRO A 157 10.49 20.99 2.43
C PRO A 157 11.72 20.85 3.30
N PHE A 158 12.28 19.64 3.38
CA PHE A 158 13.51 19.42 4.13
C PHE A 158 14.63 20.26 3.50
N GLN A 159 15.10 21.27 4.23
CA GLN A 159 16.23 22.07 3.82
C GLN A 159 17.50 21.27 4.10
N ARG A 160 18.10 20.72 3.04
CA ARG A 160 19.39 20.04 3.15
C ARG A 160 20.41 21.05 3.69
N PRO A 161 21.17 20.72 4.74
CA PRO A 161 22.16 21.62 5.31
C PRO A 161 23.28 21.96 4.31
N TYR A 162 23.48 21.13 3.28
CA TYR A 162 24.47 21.31 2.24
C TYR A 162 23.86 21.17 0.84
N SER A 163 24.30 22.04 -0.08
CA SER A 163 24.01 21.91 -1.51
C SER A 163 24.75 20.73 -2.14
N ALA A 164 24.28 20.26 -3.30
CA ALA A 164 24.93 19.17 -4.03
C ALA A 164 26.40 19.47 -4.34
N SER A 165 26.73 20.72 -4.69
CA SER A 165 28.11 21.15 -4.94
C SER A 165 28.98 21.09 -3.69
N GLN A 166 28.44 21.46 -2.52
CA GLN A 166 29.14 21.36 -1.24
C GLN A 166 29.34 19.90 -0.81
N ILE A 167 28.34 19.03 -1.03
CA ILE A 167 28.49 17.60 -0.75
C ILE A 167 29.60 17.01 -1.61
N LYS A 168 29.62 17.34 -2.91
CA LYS A 168 30.66 16.86 -3.82
C LYS A 168 32.06 17.34 -3.40
N SER A 169 32.20 18.61 -3.02
CA SER A 169 33.49 19.11 -2.53
C SER A 169 33.91 18.45 -1.21
N PHE A 170 32.98 18.10 -0.32
CA PHE A 170 33.30 17.33 0.88
C PHE A 170 33.71 15.89 0.56
N GLN A 171 33.08 15.23 -0.40
CA GLN A 171 33.46 13.89 -0.84
C GLN A 171 34.87 13.87 -1.43
N GLU A 172 35.19 14.84 -2.28
CA GLU A 172 36.52 14.98 -2.90
C GLU A 172 37.61 15.35 -1.89
N ASN A 173 37.33 16.27 -0.95
CA ASN A 173 38.34 16.79 -0.02
C ASN A 173 38.51 15.95 1.25
N LEU A 174 37.46 15.25 1.71
CA LEU A 174 37.50 14.46 2.95
C LEU A 174 37.62 12.95 2.69
N GLY A 175 37.77 12.53 1.42
CA GLY A 175 37.94 11.12 1.05
C GLY A 175 36.73 10.25 1.39
N MET A 176 35.54 10.84 1.51
CA MET A 176 34.28 10.12 1.70
C MET A 176 33.76 9.70 0.32
N THR A 177 34.31 8.61 -0.23
CA THR A 177 33.75 7.91 -1.40
C THR A 177 32.80 6.81 -0.99
#